data_AF-A0A9J7Z1L2-F1
#
_entry.id   AF-A0A9J7Z1L2-F1
#
_cell.length_a   1.000
_cell.length_b   1.000
_cell.length_c   1.000
_cell.angle_alpha   90.00
_cell.angle_beta   90.00
_cell.angle_gamma   90.00
#
_symmetry.space_group_name_H-M   'P 1'
#
loop_
_entity.id
_entity.type
_entity.pdbx_description
1 polymer ?
#
loop_
_entity_poly.entity_id
_entity_poly.type
_entity_poly.pdbx_seq_one_letter_code
_entity_poly.pdbx_strand_id
1 'polypeptide(L)'
;MSTELKSWSDSRQYCRDCGADLVIINTEEKQRFISSLVSERVWIGLSDREQEGIMKWVDNSTLKQGFWLKGEPNNTDNEDCIELNYNRGKTGWSPLNSWNDDQCSAKKKGICEK
;
A
#
# COMPACT_ATOMS: atom_id res chain seq x y z
N MET A 1 4.05 7.13 -9.58
CA MET A 1 2.66 6.91 -9.13
C MET A 1 1.76 6.85 -10.36
N SER A 2 0.67 6.09 -10.31
CA SER A 2 -0.37 6.16 -11.35
C SER A 2 -0.99 7.56 -11.37
N THR A 3 -1.39 8.00 -12.57
CA THR A 3 -2.06 9.29 -12.76
C THR A 3 -3.55 9.21 -12.42
N GLU A 4 -4.14 8.02 -12.56
CA GLU A 4 -5.57 7.76 -12.31
C GLU A 4 -5.80 6.94 -11.03
N LEU A 5 -7.02 7.07 -10.49
CA LEU A 5 -7.53 6.25 -9.41
C LEU A 5 -7.99 4.89 -9.94
N LYS A 6 -7.42 3.81 -9.41
CA LYS A 6 -7.59 2.45 -9.92
C LYS A 6 -7.77 1.47 -8.76
N SER A 7 -8.35 0.30 -9.05
CA SER A 7 -8.36 -0.80 -8.06
C SER A 7 -6.93 -1.23 -7.78
N TRP A 8 -6.69 -1.99 -6.72
CA TRP A 8 -5.34 -2.47 -6.43
C TRP A 8 -4.77 -3.29 -7.61
N SER A 9 -5.58 -4.19 -8.19
CA SER A 9 -5.19 -4.99 -9.36
C SER A 9 -4.89 -4.15 -10.58
N ASP A 10 -5.75 -3.16 -10.88
CA ASP A 10 -5.57 -2.27 -12.04
C ASP A 10 -4.34 -1.36 -11.85
N SER A 11 -4.06 -0.91 -10.63
CA SER A 11 -2.84 -0.15 -10.30
C SER A 11 -1.59 -1.00 -10.47
N ARG A 12 -1.62 -2.27 -10.04
CA ARG A 12 -0.53 -3.22 -10.26
C ARG A 12 -0.27 -3.44 -11.74
N GLN A 13 -1.32 -3.67 -12.51
CA GLN A 13 -1.21 -3.85 -13.96
C GLN A 13 -0.63 -2.61 -14.64
N TYR A 14 -1.09 -1.41 -14.27
CA TYR A 14 -0.52 -0.16 -14.78
C TYR A 14 0.98 -0.04 -14.50
N CYS A 15 1.44 -0.39 -13.29
CA CYS A 15 2.87 -0.36 -12.97
C CYS A 15 3.64 -1.36 -13.86
N ARG A 16 3.10 -2.57 -14.06
CA ARG A 16 3.69 -3.60 -14.92
C ARG A 16 3.80 -3.18 -16.38
N ASP A 17 2.77 -2.54 -16.91
CA ASP A 17 2.76 -1.99 -18.27
C ASP A 17 3.84 -0.91 -18.45
N CYS A 18 4.25 -0.25 -17.36
CA CYS A 18 5.35 0.73 -17.33
C CYS A 18 6.74 0.11 -17.02
N GLY A 19 6.85 -1.21 -16.95
CA GLY A 19 8.09 -1.92 -16.59
C GLY A 19 8.48 -1.76 -15.13
N ALA A 20 7.50 -1.72 -14.22
CA ALA A 20 7.61 -1.58 -12.77
C ALA A 20 6.64 -2.57 -12.08
N ASP A 21 6.53 -2.56 -10.75
CA ASP A 21 5.40 -3.16 -10.01
C ASP A 21 4.96 -2.20 -8.89
N LEU A 22 3.93 -2.52 -8.11
CA LEU A 22 3.58 -1.72 -6.94
C LEU A 22 4.72 -1.73 -5.92
N VAL A 23 4.93 -0.60 -5.23
CA VAL A 23 6.07 -0.41 -4.33
C VAL A 23 6.08 -1.43 -3.20
N ILE A 24 7.27 -1.98 -2.92
CA ILE A 24 7.51 -2.86 -1.78
C ILE A 24 8.15 -2.04 -0.67
N ILE A 25 7.56 -1.98 0.51
CA ILE A 25 8.12 -1.20 1.62
C ILE A 25 8.67 -2.15 2.69
N ASN A 26 9.98 -2.38 2.65
CA ASN A 26 10.68 -3.35 3.50
C ASN A 26 11.65 -2.70 4.50
N THR A 27 11.77 -1.37 4.51
CA THR A 27 12.59 -0.62 5.47
C THR A 27 11.88 0.64 5.96
N GLU A 28 12.25 1.09 7.16
CA GLU A 28 11.77 2.36 7.72
C GLU A 28 12.16 3.56 6.83
N GLU A 29 13.39 3.56 6.32
CA GLU A 29 13.87 4.62 5.43
C GLU A 29 12.96 4.75 4.19
N LYS A 30 12.60 3.62 3.59
CA LYS A 30 11.71 3.58 2.43
C LYS A 30 10.29 4.01 2.80
N GLN A 31 9.76 3.58 3.95
CA GLN A 31 8.46 4.04 4.44
C GLN A 31 8.42 5.57 4.58
N ARG A 32 9.45 6.16 5.17
CA ARG A 32 9.55 7.62 5.36
C ARG A 32 9.70 8.35 4.03
N PHE A 33 10.57 7.85 3.14
CA PHE A 33 10.77 8.44 1.83
C PHE A 33 9.45 8.45 1.04
N ILE A 34 8.79 7.30 0.92
CA ILE A 34 7.50 7.19 0.23
C ILE A 34 6.44 8.10 0.87
N SER A 35 6.36 8.12 2.21
CA SER A 35 5.43 8.99 2.94
C SER A 35 5.66 10.48 2.65
N SER A 36 6.90 10.89 2.38
CA SER A 36 7.23 12.28 2.02
C SER A 36 6.73 12.69 0.63
N LEU A 37 6.43 11.71 -0.24
CA LEU A 37 5.98 11.95 -1.62
C LEU A 37 4.45 12.04 -1.74
N VAL A 38 3.71 11.56 -0.74
CA VAL A 38 2.25 11.38 -0.83
C VAL A 38 1.48 12.42 -0.02
N SER A 39 0.34 12.84 -0.56
CA SER A 39 -0.61 13.76 0.09
C SER A 39 -2.04 13.22 0.07
N GLU A 40 -2.20 11.93 -0.21
CA GLU A 40 -3.48 11.22 -0.33
C GLU A 40 -3.24 9.73 -0.07
N ARG A 41 -4.32 8.98 0.15
CA ARG A 41 -4.26 7.52 0.31
C ARG A 41 -3.86 6.86 -1.00
N VAL A 42 -2.94 5.91 -0.93
CA VAL A 42 -2.39 5.26 -2.11
C VAL A 42 -2.18 3.77 -1.89
N TRP A 43 -2.29 2.98 -2.96
CA TRP A 43 -1.98 1.56 -2.95
C TRP A 43 -0.47 1.31 -2.86
N ILE A 44 -0.09 0.35 -2.02
CA ILE A 44 1.25 -0.26 -1.99
C ILE A 44 1.17 -1.72 -2.43
N GLY A 45 2.32 -2.34 -2.69
CA GLY A 45 2.40 -3.69 -3.25
C GLY A 45 2.13 -4.82 -2.27
N LEU A 46 1.37 -4.61 -1.20
CA LEU A 46 1.07 -5.59 -0.17
C LEU A 46 -0.41 -5.99 -0.23
N SER A 47 -0.67 -7.30 -0.10
CA SER A 47 -2.02 -7.87 -0.05
C SER A 47 -1.98 -9.28 0.53
N ASP A 48 -3.09 -9.78 1.04
CA ASP A 48 -3.28 -11.19 1.42
C ASP A 48 -4.36 -11.91 0.58
N ARG A 49 -4.77 -11.30 -0.53
CA ARG A 49 -5.72 -11.85 -1.53
C ARG A 49 -5.46 -13.29 -1.99
N GLU A 50 -4.22 -13.76 -1.94
CA GLU A 50 -3.89 -15.15 -2.32
C GLU A 50 -4.25 -16.14 -1.22
N GLN A 51 -4.12 -15.73 0.04
CA GLN A 51 -4.40 -16.51 1.22
C GLN A 51 -4.61 -15.58 2.41
N GLU A 52 -5.87 -15.49 2.85
CA GLU A 52 -6.32 -14.72 4.01
C GLU A 52 -5.38 -14.88 5.22
N GLY A 53 -4.97 -13.77 5.82
CA GLY A 53 -4.05 -13.74 6.96
C GLY A 53 -2.57 -13.93 6.60
N ILE A 54 -2.21 -14.14 5.33
CA ILE A 54 -0.82 -14.18 4.86
C ILE A 54 -0.55 -13.00 3.93
N MET A 55 -0.04 -11.92 4.52
CA MET A 55 0.39 -10.73 3.81
C MET A 55 1.61 -11.01 2.92
N LYS A 56 1.43 -10.86 1.61
CA LYS A 56 2.48 -11.02 0.58
C LYS A 56 2.69 -9.75 -0.23
N TRP A 57 3.96 -9.48 -0.51
CA TRP A 57 4.36 -8.47 -1.46
C TRP A 57 4.17 -8.94 -2.90
N VAL A 58 4.13 -8.00 -3.85
CA VAL A 58 4.03 -8.30 -5.28
C VAL A 58 5.20 -9.11 -5.86
N ASP A 59 6.31 -9.26 -5.13
CA ASP A 59 7.44 -10.15 -5.45
C ASP A 59 7.32 -11.56 -4.82
N ASN A 60 6.17 -11.87 -4.21
CA ASN A 60 5.86 -13.10 -3.47
C ASN A 60 6.57 -13.26 -2.12
N SER A 61 7.34 -12.28 -1.66
CA SER A 61 7.92 -12.31 -0.31
C SER A 61 6.85 -12.06 0.76
N THR A 62 6.95 -12.76 1.88
CA THR A 62 6.04 -12.57 3.02
C THR A 62 6.43 -11.34 3.83
N LEU A 63 5.43 -10.62 4.33
CA LEU A 63 5.64 -9.52 5.25
C LEU A 63 6.35 -9.99 6.53
N LYS A 64 7.43 -9.29 6.91
CA LYS A 64 8.11 -9.50 8.21
C LYS A 64 7.57 -8.57 9.30
N GLN A 65 7.40 -7.30 8.95
CA GLN A 65 6.91 -6.25 9.84
C GLN A 65 6.20 -5.20 8.98
N GLY A 66 5.04 -4.73 9.44
CA GLY A 66 4.28 -3.65 8.79
C GLY A 66 4.26 -2.38 9.60
N PHE A 67 3.95 -1.26 8.93
CA PHE A 67 3.80 0.07 9.54
C PHE A 67 2.32 0.39 9.79
N TRP A 68 1.62 -0.54 10.45
CA TRP A 68 0.17 -0.52 10.65
C TRP A 68 -0.31 0.68 11.45
N LEU A 69 -1.44 1.24 11.04
CA LEU A 69 -2.21 2.14 11.88
C LEU A 69 -2.70 1.36 13.12
N LYS A 70 -2.90 2.05 14.25
CA LYS A 70 -3.35 1.40 15.48
C LYS A 70 -4.72 0.75 15.24
N GLY A 71 -4.78 -0.57 15.38
CA GLY A 71 -5.99 -1.36 15.15
C GLY A 71 -5.95 -2.19 13.87
N GLU A 72 -4.97 -1.96 13.00
CA GLU A 72 -4.85 -2.61 11.69
C GLU A 72 -3.81 -3.76 11.68
N PRO A 73 -3.92 -4.71 10.73
CA PRO A 73 -5.07 -4.90 9.83
C PRO A 73 -6.29 -5.46 10.59
N ASN A 74 -7.47 -4.95 10.30
CA ASN A 74 -8.70 -5.29 11.04
C ASN A 74 -9.66 -6.21 10.26
N ASN A 75 -9.39 -6.41 8.96
CA ASN A 75 -10.20 -7.19 8.01
C ASN A 75 -11.70 -6.86 8.07
N THR A 76 -12.06 -5.58 8.09
CA THR A 76 -13.47 -5.16 8.13
C THR A 76 -14.10 -5.35 6.75
N ASP A 77 -15.00 -6.33 6.59
CA ASP A 77 -15.69 -6.62 5.32
C ASP A 77 -14.78 -7.16 4.19
N ASN A 78 -13.79 -8.00 4.51
CA ASN A 78 -12.91 -8.69 3.53
C ASN A 78 -11.96 -7.72 2.79
N GLU A 79 -11.12 -7.03 3.56
CA GLU A 79 -10.16 -6.02 3.10
C GLU A 79 -8.78 -6.65 2.84
N ASP A 80 -8.54 -7.05 1.59
CA ASP A 80 -7.33 -7.84 1.29
C ASP A 80 -6.15 -7.02 0.72
N CYS A 81 -6.30 -5.70 0.60
CA CYS A 81 -5.37 -4.83 -0.13
C CYS A 81 -4.86 -3.67 0.71
N ILE A 82 -3.54 -3.47 0.76
CA ILE A 82 -2.97 -2.49 1.69
C ILE A 82 -2.77 -1.14 1.02
N GLU A 83 -3.26 -0.10 1.69
CA GLU A 83 -2.99 1.30 1.40
C GLU A 83 -2.00 1.92 2.40
N LEU A 84 -1.28 2.93 1.93
CA LEU A 84 -0.64 3.92 2.76
C LEU A 84 -1.65 5.05 3.03
N ASN A 85 -2.26 5.04 4.22
CA ASN A 85 -3.18 6.06 4.71
C ASN A 85 -2.42 7.24 5.32
N TYR A 86 -1.67 7.98 4.49
CA TYR A 86 -0.85 9.10 4.93
C TYR A 86 -1.02 10.33 4.05
N ASN A 87 -0.97 11.51 4.67
CA ASN A 87 -0.94 12.79 3.97
C ASN A 87 0.13 13.69 4.61
N ARG A 88 1.22 13.95 3.89
CA ARG A 88 2.33 14.79 4.37
C ARG A 88 1.95 16.20 4.79
N GLY A 89 0.80 16.70 4.33
CA GLY A 89 0.28 18.03 4.69
C GLY A 89 -0.51 18.06 6.00
N LYS A 90 -0.80 16.91 6.61
CA LYS A 90 -1.49 16.82 7.90
C LYS A 90 -0.49 16.69 9.04
N THR A 91 -0.63 17.51 10.07
CA THR A 91 0.20 17.46 11.28
C THR A 91 -0.32 16.39 12.26
N GLY A 92 0.58 15.87 13.11
CA GLY A 92 0.24 14.89 14.15
C GLY A 92 0.12 13.45 13.66
N TRP A 93 0.27 13.19 12.36
CA TRP A 93 0.28 11.84 11.78
C TRP A 93 1.72 11.39 11.61
N SER A 94 2.05 10.18 12.08
CA SER A 94 3.38 9.59 11.87
C SER A 94 3.37 8.68 10.63
N PRO A 95 4.43 8.71 9.83
CA PRO A 95 4.55 7.83 8.67
C PRO A 95 4.72 6.36 9.08
N LEU A 96 5.14 6.06 10.32
CA LEU A 96 5.43 4.69 10.76
C LEU A 96 4.22 3.91 11.27
N ASN A 97 3.03 4.52 11.28
CA ASN A 97 1.79 3.93 11.77
C ASN A 97 0.63 4.38 10.88
N SER A 98 0.71 4.01 9.60
CA SER A 98 -0.11 4.60 8.54
C SER A 98 -0.63 3.59 7.51
N TRP A 99 -0.36 2.29 7.65
CA TRP A 99 -0.93 1.28 6.77
C TRP A 99 -2.32 0.87 7.23
N ASN A 100 -3.19 0.63 6.25
CA ASN A 100 -4.56 0.15 6.41
C ASN A 100 -4.81 -0.91 5.35
N ASP A 101 -5.44 -2.01 5.71
CA ASP A 101 -6.14 -2.85 4.75
C ASP A 101 -7.42 -2.13 4.28
N ASP A 102 -7.76 -2.24 2.99
CA ASP A 102 -9.00 -1.70 2.43
C ASP A 102 -9.48 -2.62 1.31
N GLN A 103 -10.74 -2.48 0.92
CA GLN A 103 -11.36 -3.26 -0.13
C GLN A 103 -10.58 -3.06 -1.43
N CYS A 104 -10.13 -4.15 -2.03
CA CYS A 104 -9.30 -4.13 -3.23
C CYS A 104 -9.94 -3.39 -4.42
N SER A 105 -11.27 -3.28 -4.45
CA SER A 105 -12.04 -2.54 -5.45
C SER A 105 -11.98 -1.02 -5.29
N ALA A 106 -11.58 -0.50 -4.13
CA ALA A 106 -11.46 0.93 -3.88
C ALA A 106 -10.51 1.59 -4.89
N LYS A 107 -10.84 2.83 -5.29
CA LYS A 107 -10.11 3.52 -6.37
C LYS A 107 -9.10 4.51 -5.78
N LYS A 108 -7.82 4.18 -5.93
CA LYS A 108 -6.69 4.99 -5.40
C LYS A 108 -5.55 5.02 -6.40
N LYS A 109 -4.64 5.98 -6.25
CA LYS A 109 -3.39 5.95 -7.01
C LYS A 109 -2.51 4.82 -6.49
N GLY A 110 -1.77 4.15 -7.37
CA GLY A 110 -0.73 3.20 -7.00
C GLY A 110 0.65 3.84 -7.04
N ILE A 111 1.51 3.52 -6.08
CA ILE A 111 2.94 3.87 -6.18
C ILE A 111 3.65 2.74 -6.92
N CYS A 112 4.27 3.06 -8.05
CA CYS A 112 5.07 2.11 -8.81
C CYS A 112 6.56 2.22 -8.43
N GLU A 113 7.25 1.08 -8.42
CA GLU A 113 8.68 0.93 -8.22
C GLU A 113 9.29 0.01 -9.28
N LYS A 114 10.48 0.35 -9.76
CA LYS A 114 11.27 -0.46 -10.69
C LYS A 114 12.32 -1.27 -9.95
#